data_AF-A0A316NDZ0-F1
#
_entry.id   AF-A0A316NDZ0-F1
#
_cell.length_a   1.000
_cell.length_b   1.000
_cell.length_c   1.000
_cell.angle_alpha   90.00
_cell.angle_beta   90.00
_cell.angle_gamma   90.00
#
_symmetry.space_group_name_H-M   'P 1'
#
loop_
_entity.id
_entity.type
_entity.pdbx_description
1 polymer ?
#
loop_
_entity_poly.entity_id
_entity_poly.type
_entity_poly.pdbx_seq_one_letter_code
_entity_poly.pdbx_strand_id
1 'polypeptide(L)'
;MAQFEGKERRMPKIEKCLAEYGFATLEDARDLCLSKGINVDEIVKGVQPIAFENAVWAYTLGTAVALKKGIKKAADAAEAIGIGLQAFCVPGSVAEQRDVGQGHGNLGAMLLREETDCFCFLAGHESFAAAEGAIGIARTANKARSKPLRVILNGLGKDAAYIISRINGFTYVETDYDFYTGELKVVREVSFSSGEKSKVRCYGANDVLEGVAVMKLEKVDVSITGNSTNPVRFQHLVAGTYKKWAMENGVKYFSVASGGGTGRTLHPDNMGAGPASYGLTDSMGRMHGDAQFAGSSSVPAHVEMMGLIGMGNNPMVGATVACAVAVEEANK
;
A
#
# COMPACT_ATOMS: atom_id res chain seq x y z
N MET A 1 13.79 26.95 -7.59
CA MET A 1 14.58 26.01 -6.79
C MET A 1 13.64 25.23 -5.90
N ALA A 2 13.53 23.92 -6.13
CA ALA A 2 12.74 23.00 -5.31
C ALA A 2 13.07 23.20 -3.82
N GLN A 3 12.04 23.40 -3.01
CA GLN A 3 12.12 23.55 -1.57
C GLN A 3 11.38 22.37 -0.91
N PHE A 4 12.07 21.68 -0.01
CA PHE A 4 11.52 20.54 0.75
C PHE A 4 12.38 20.29 1.99
N GLU A 5 11.79 19.65 3.00
CA GLU A 5 12.41 19.48 4.32
C GLU A 5 13.63 18.55 4.27
N GLY A 6 14.75 18.98 4.86
CA GLY A 6 16.01 18.22 4.91
C GLY A 6 16.63 18.00 3.53
N LYS A 7 16.56 19.02 2.67
CA LYS A 7 17.14 19.03 1.33
C LYS A 7 18.62 18.65 1.32
N GLU A 8 19.45 19.31 2.12
CA GLU A 8 20.91 19.15 2.14
C GLU A 8 21.37 17.69 2.28
N ARG A 9 20.74 16.93 3.21
CA ARG A 9 21.07 15.52 3.44
C ARG A 9 20.61 14.56 2.33
N ARG A 10 19.71 14.98 1.44
CA ARG A 10 19.15 14.14 0.35
C ARG A 10 19.69 14.50 -1.03
N MET A 11 20.08 15.77 -1.23
CA MET A 11 20.52 16.28 -2.53
C MET A 11 21.60 15.42 -3.20
N PRO A 12 22.64 14.90 -2.51
CA PRO A 12 23.66 14.11 -3.19
C PRO A 12 23.10 12.87 -3.92
N LYS A 13 22.10 12.22 -3.34
CA LYS A 13 21.45 11.04 -3.94
C LYS A 13 20.46 11.44 -5.04
N ILE A 14 19.74 12.54 -4.83
CA ILE A 14 18.83 13.12 -5.83
C ILE A 14 19.60 13.56 -7.06
N GLU A 15 20.71 14.29 -6.90
CA GLU A 15 21.60 14.75 -7.97
C GLU A 15 22.20 13.58 -8.75
N LYS A 16 22.61 12.50 -8.06
CA LYS A 16 23.05 11.27 -8.72
C LYS A 16 21.96 10.69 -9.61
N CYS A 17 20.73 10.60 -9.11
CA CYS A 17 19.58 10.13 -9.88
C CYS A 17 19.26 11.07 -11.05
N LEU A 18 19.26 12.39 -10.84
CA LEU A 18 19.02 13.39 -11.88
C LEU A 18 20.06 13.24 -13.01
N ALA A 19 21.34 13.16 -12.67
CA ALA A 19 22.42 12.99 -13.62
C ALA A 19 22.31 11.69 -14.42
N GLU A 20 21.96 10.57 -13.77
CA GLU A 20 21.76 9.26 -14.42
C GLU A 20 20.69 9.32 -15.52
N TYR A 21 19.62 10.09 -15.30
CA TYR A 21 18.52 10.25 -16.26
C TYR A 21 18.60 11.55 -17.09
N GLY A 22 19.72 12.26 -17.02
CA GLY A 22 19.99 13.44 -17.83
C GLY A 22 19.07 14.62 -17.51
N PHE A 23 18.85 14.89 -16.23
CA PHE A 23 18.22 16.11 -15.68
C PHE A 23 19.28 16.93 -14.94
N ALA A 24 19.26 18.25 -15.07
CA ALA A 24 20.12 19.12 -14.28
C ALA A 24 19.47 19.50 -12.94
N THR A 25 18.14 19.63 -12.94
CA THR A 25 17.36 20.04 -11.77
C THR A 25 16.07 19.25 -11.59
N LEU A 26 15.48 19.31 -10.39
CA LEU A 26 14.14 18.76 -10.14
C LEU A 26 13.06 19.49 -10.95
N GLU A 27 13.26 20.77 -11.23
CA GLU A 27 12.39 21.55 -12.11
C GLU A 27 12.40 21.01 -13.55
N ASP A 28 13.55 20.57 -14.08
CA ASP A 28 13.61 19.93 -15.40
C ASP A 28 12.75 18.65 -15.43
N ALA A 29 12.79 17.87 -14.34
CA ALA A 29 11.95 16.67 -14.20
C ALA A 29 10.46 17.03 -14.15
N ARG A 30 10.09 18.09 -13.41
CA ARG A 30 8.71 18.61 -13.38
C ARG A 30 8.27 19.09 -14.76
N ASP A 31 9.09 19.87 -15.44
CA ASP A 31 8.75 20.48 -16.72
C ASP A 31 8.60 19.40 -17.80
N LEU A 32 9.38 18.31 -17.73
CA LEU A 32 9.14 17.11 -18.55
C LEU A 32 7.77 16.49 -18.27
N CYS A 33 7.40 16.27 -17.00
CA CYS A 33 6.08 15.74 -16.63
C CYS A 33 4.94 16.63 -17.15
N LEU A 34 5.06 17.96 -16.96
CA LEU A 34 4.09 18.93 -17.45
C LEU A 34 4.00 18.98 -18.98
N SER A 35 5.10 18.82 -19.70
CA SER A 35 5.10 18.74 -21.17
C SER A 35 4.30 17.53 -21.70
N LYS A 36 4.08 16.52 -20.85
CA LYS A 36 3.26 15.34 -21.10
C LYS A 36 1.85 15.46 -20.50
N GLY A 37 1.48 16.63 -19.98
CA GLY A 37 0.18 16.87 -19.35
C GLY A 37 0.03 16.26 -17.95
N ILE A 38 1.12 15.82 -17.33
CA ILE A 38 1.10 15.16 -16.02
C ILE A 38 1.44 16.18 -14.93
N ASN A 39 0.43 16.66 -14.21
CA ASN A 39 0.61 17.49 -13.02
C ASN A 39 0.76 16.61 -11.77
N VAL A 40 2.00 16.28 -11.42
CA VAL A 40 2.31 15.38 -10.30
C VAL A 40 1.93 15.98 -8.94
N ASP A 41 2.04 17.30 -8.77
CA ASP A 41 1.66 17.98 -7.52
C ASP A 41 0.15 17.80 -7.24
N GLU A 42 -0.69 18.04 -8.25
CA GLU A 42 -2.13 17.84 -8.16
C GLU A 42 -2.50 16.37 -7.91
N ILE A 43 -1.81 15.42 -8.55
CA ILE A 43 -2.04 13.99 -8.33
C ILE A 43 -1.71 13.61 -6.88
N VAL A 44 -0.52 13.97 -6.40
CA VAL A 44 -0.04 13.60 -5.06
C VAL A 44 -0.92 14.24 -3.97
N LYS A 45 -1.20 15.54 -4.08
CA LYS A 45 -2.06 16.26 -3.11
C LYS A 45 -3.55 15.91 -3.26
N GLY A 46 -3.99 15.49 -4.44
CA GLY A 46 -5.33 14.93 -4.64
C GLY A 46 -5.53 13.61 -3.91
N VAL A 47 -4.48 12.78 -3.79
CA VAL A 47 -4.51 11.54 -3.01
C VAL A 47 -4.39 11.83 -1.49
N GLN A 48 -3.50 12.73 -1.08
CA GLN A 48 -3.38 13.18 0.31
C GLN A 48 -3.13 14.69 0.36
N PRO A 49 -4.13 15.52 0.72
CA PRO A 49 -3.99 16.98 0.71
C PRO A 49 -2.87 17.53 1.60
N ILE A 50 -2.53 16.81 2.67
CA ILE A 50 -1.49 17.16 3.63
C ILE A 50 -0.13 16.51 3.31
N ALA A 51 0.08 16.04 2.07
CA ALA A 51 1.36 15.49 1.64
C ALA A 51 2.46 16.58 1.66
N PHE A 52 3.67 16.22 2.10
CA PHE A 52 4.78 17.18 2.11
C PHE A 52 5.36 17.37 0.70
N GLU A 53 6.09 18.46 0.52
CA GLU A 53 6.80 18.76 -0.73
C GLU A 53 7.83 17.66 -1.08
N ASN A 54 8.41 16.99 -0.07
CA ASN A 54 9.25 15.81 -0.28
C ASN A 54 8.56 14.74 -1.13
N ALA A 55 7.28 14.43 -0.85
CA ALA A 55 6.52 13.45 -1.63
C ALA A 55 6.31 13.94 -3.06
N VAL A 56 5.86 15.18 -3.23
CA VAL A 56 5.62 15.77 -4.55
C VAL A 56 6.87 15.67 -5.42
N TRP A 57 8.03 16.08 -4.90
CA TRP A 57 9.28 16.03 -5.66
C TRP A 57 9.79 14.61 -5.91
N ALA A 58 9.61 13.69 -4.96
CA ALA A 58 9.98 12.29 -5.14
C ALA A 58 9.16 11.61 -6.25
N TYR A 59 7.84 11.81 -6.24
CA TYR A 59 6.96 11.33 -7.32
C TYR A 59 7.23 12.04 -8.64
N THR A 60 7.56 13.33 -8.61
CA THR A 60 7.90 14.10 -9.82
C THR A 60 9.13 13.53 -10.48
N LEU A 61 10.21 13.30 -9.71
CA LEU A 61 11.43 12.67 -10.20
C LEU A 61 11.15 11.26 -10.73
N GLY A 62 10.44 10.43 -9.97
CA GLY A 62 10.12 9.06 -10.38
C GLY A 62 9.30 8.99 -11.66
N THR A 63 8.31 9.88 -11.81
CA THR A 63 7.48 10.00 -13.01
C THR A 63 8.32 10.46 -14.21
N ALA A 64 9.19 11.45 -14.02
CA ALA A 64 10.10 11.92 -15.06
C ALA A 64 11.08 10.83 -15.50
N VAL A 65 11.58 10.01 -14.57
CA VAL A 65 12.42 8.83 -14.87
C VAL A 65 11.65 7.83 -15.74
N ALA A 66 10.39 7.52 -15.41
CA ALA A 66 9.56 6.63 -16.22
C ALA A 66 9.37 7.17 -17.65
N LEU A 67 9.09 8.47 -17.79
CA LEU A 67 8.95 9.15 -19.08
C LEU A 67 10.27 9.15 -19.87
N LYS A 68 11.40 9.43 -19.22
CA LYS A 68 12.73 9.45 -19.84
C LYS A 68 13.12 8.08 -20.38
N LYS A 69 12.75 7.01 -19.66
CA LYS A 69 12.95 5.62 -20.09
C LYS A 69 12.00 5.19 -21.21
N GLY A 70 11.06 6.04 -21.63
CA GLY A 70 10.10 5.73 -22.69
C GLY A 70 9.10 4.63 -22.29
N ILE A 71 8.84 4.48 -20.99
CA ILE A 71 7.94 3.44 -20.49
C ILE A 71 6.50 3.78 -20.86
N LYS A 72 5.78 2.79 -21.39
CA LYS A 72 4.40 2.95 -21.85
C LYS A 72 3.37 2.19 -21.03
N LYS A 73 3.77 1.16 -20.28
CA LYS A 73 2.88 0.38 -19.43
C LYS A 73 2.89 0.93 -18.02
N ALA A 74 1.71 1.08 -17.41
CA ALA A 74 1.61 1.61 -16.05
C ALA A 74 2.38 0.76 -15.03
N ALA A 75 2.34 -0.59 -15.13
CA ALA A 75 3.07 -1.44 -14.19
C ALA A 75 4.58 -1.15 -14.18
N ASP A 76 5.20 -1.05 -15.36
CA ASP A 76 6.63 -0.75 -15.49
C ASP A 76 6.94 0.70 -15.05
N ALA A 77 5.98 1.63 -15.26
CA ALA A 77 6.11 3.00 -14.82
C ALA A 77 6.09 3.10 -13.29
N ALA A 78 5.26 2.30 -12.61
CA ALA A 78 5.25 2.22 -11.15
C ALA A 78 6.59 1.74 -10.58
N GLU A 79 7.23 0.74 -11.19
CA GLU A 79 8.57 0.29 -10.79
C GLU A 79 9.60 1.42 -10.96
N ALA A 80 9.55 2.16 -12.08
CA ALA A 80 10.43 3.30 -12.32
C ALA A 80 10.17 4.48 -11.35
N ILE A 81 8.91 4.73 -10.97
CA ILE A 81 8.56 5.72 -9.95
C ILE A 81 9.24 5.38 -8.62
N GLY A 82 9.38 4.09 -8.30
CA GLY A 82 10.12 3.61 -7.13
C GLY A 82 11.57 4.10 -7.06
N ILE A 83 12.22 4.36 -8.21
CA ILE A 83 13.58 4.91 -8.28
C ILE A 83 13.60 6.34 -7.71
N GLY A 84 12.64 7.17 -8.09
CA GLY A 84 12.49 8.54 -7.57
C GLY A 84 12.21 8.54 -6.06
N LEU A 85 11.32 7.65 -5.61
CA LEU A 85 11.05 7.46 -4.17
C LEU A 85 12.32 7.04 -3.41
N GLN A 86 13.11 6.12 -3.98
CA GLN A 86 14.34 5.62 -3.37
C GLN A 86 15.44 6.70 -3.31
N ALA A 87 15.50 7.60 -4.30
CA ALA A 87 16.44 8.72 -4.32
C ALA A 87 16.18 9.71 -3.17
N PHE A 88 14.94 9.80 -2.68
CA PHE A 88 14.55 10.64 -1.55
C PHE A 88 14.75 9.98 -0.17
N CYS A 89 15.10 8.68 -0.12
CA CYS A 89 15.53 8.04 1.12
C CYS A 89 16.82 8.67 1.67
N VAL A 90 16.86 8.95 2.98
CA VAL A 90 18.03 9.56 3.61
C VAL A 90 19.20 8.56 3.68
N PRO A 91 20.43 8.98 3.37
CA PRO A 91 21.61 8.13 3.50
C PRO A 91 21.76 7.51 4.90
N GLY A 92 22.01 6.21 4.97
CA GLY A 92 22.17 5.44 6.21
C GLY A 92 20.87 5.13 6.97
N SER A 93 19.72 5.62 6.49
CA SER A 93 18.41 5.32 7.07
C SER A 93 18.00 3.87 6.86
N VAL A 94 17.07 3.38 7.69
CA VAL A 94 16.51 2.03 7.49
C VAL A 94 15.72 1.96 6.19
N ALA A 95 15.08 3.07 5.80
CA ALA A 95 14.35 3.17 4.54
C ALA A 95 15.28 2.99 3.32
N GLU A 96 16.50 3.54 3.37
CA GLU A 96 17.49 3.33 2.33
C GLU A 96 17.98 1.88 2.30
N GLN A 97 18.41 1.34 3.44
CA GLN A 97 19.00 -0.01 3.51
C GLN A 97 18.05 -1.11 3.04
N ARG A 98 16.73 -0.87 3.16
CA ARG A 98 15.68 -1.84 2.82
C ARG A 98 15.00 -1.54 1.48
N ASP A 99 15.53 -0.60 0.70
CA ASP A 99 15.02 -0.21 -0.62
C ASP A 99 13.51 0.11 -0.62
N VAL A 100 13.06 0.83 0.40
CA VAL A 100 11.63 1.07 0.62
C VAL A 100 10.97 1.81 -0.55
N GLY A 101 11.67 2.78 -1.15
CA GLY A 101 11.15 3.50 -2.32
C GLY A 101 10.92 2.57 -3.51
N GLN A 102 11.87 1.66 -3.78
CA GLN A 102 11.72 0.64 -4.83
C GLN A 102 10.58 -0.33 -4.48
N GLY A 103 10.49 -0.76 -3.22
CA GLY A 103 9.43 -1.65 -2.76
C GLY A 103 8.03 -1.06 -2.96
N HIS A 104 7.86 0.26 -2.80
CA HIS A 104 6.61 0.95 -3.14
C HIS A 104 6.29 0.95 -4.63
N GLY A 105 7.31 1.16 -5.48
CA GLY A 105 7.15 1.05 -6.92
C GLY A 105 6.67 -0.33 -7.33
N ASN A 106 7.32 -1.37 -6.80
CA ASN A 106 6.98 -2.77 -7.04
C ASN A 106 5.56 -3.12 -6.56
N LEU A 107 5.14 -2.60 -5.41
CA LEU A 107 3.77 -2.76 -4.92
C LEU A 107 2.74 -2.09 -5.84
N GLY A 108 3.00 -0.85 -6.26
CA GLY A 108 2.14 -0.18 -7.24
C GLY A 108 2.04 -0.98 -8.55
N ALA A 109 3.16 -1.52 -9.02
CA ALA A 109 3.23 -2.36 -10.22
C ALA A 109 2.42 -3.65 -10.10
N MET A 110 2.44 -4.31 -8.94
CA MET A 110 1.62 -5.50 -8.69
C MET A 110 0.13 -5.21 -8.85
N LEU A 111 -0.37 -4.07 -8.39
CA LEU A 111 -1.79 -3.71 -8.55
C LEU A 111 -2.17 -3.38 -10.00
N LEU A 112 -1.20 -3.03 -10.83
CA LEU A 112 -1.39 -2.69 -12.25
C LEU A 112 -1.22 -3.90 -13.18
N ARG A 113 -0.61 -4.99 -12.70
CA ARG A 113 -0.35 -6.23 -13.43
C ARG A 113 -1.60 -7.10 -13.55
N GLU A 114 -1.86 -7.62 -14.74
CA GLU A 114 -3.04 -8.45 -15.04
C GLU A 114 -3.06 -9.76 -14.27
N GLU A 115 -1.90 -10.24 -13.83
CA GLU A 115 -1.78 -11.45 -13.01
C GLU A 115 -2.37 -11.28 -11.61
N THR A 116 -2.55 -10.04 -11.14
CA THR A 116 -3.21 -9.74 -9.86
C THR A 116 -4.70 -9.59 -10.12
N ASP A 117 -5.53 -10.50 -9.60
CA ASP A 117 -6.97 -10.52 -9.79
C ASP A 117 -7.73 -9.98 -8.56
N CYS A 118 -7.26 -10.31 -7.36
CA CYS A 118 -7.93 -9.98 -6.11
C CYS A 118 -7.03 -9.23 -5.14
N PHE A 119 -7.53 -8.08 -4.70
CA PHE A 119 -6.91 -7.20 -3.74
C PHE A 119 -7.73 -7.12 -2.45
N CYS A 120 -7.11 -7.50 -1.33
CA CYS A 120 -7.77 -7.57 -0.02
C CYS A 120 -7.31 -6.46 0.93
N PHE A 121 -8.26 -5.77 1.53
CA PHE A 121 -8.03 -4.93 2.70
C PHE A 121 -8.30 -5.74 3.96
N LEU A 122 -7.23 -6.04 4.69
CA LEU A 122 -7.30 -6.71 5.98
C LEU A 122 -7.37 -5.66 7.09
N ALA A 123 -8.58 -5.37 7.53
CA ALA A 123 -8.89 -4.25 8.40
C ALA A 123 -9.26 -4.73 9.81
N GLY A 124 -8.74 -4.05 10.84
CA GLY A 124 -9.26 -4.20 12.21
C GLY A 124 -10.55 -3.39 12.42
N HIS A 125 -11.27 -3.65 13.52
CA HIS A 125 -12.60 -3.09 13.82
C HIS A 125 -12.71 -1.55 13.79
N GLU A 126 -11.61 -0.82 13.87
CA GLU A 126 -11.58 0.66 13.87
C GLU A 126 -11.24 1.27 12.50
N SER A 127 -11.01 0.46 11.45
CA SER A 127 -10.41 0.91 10.18
C SER A 127 -11.41 1.42 9.13
N PHE A 128 -12.45 2.15 9.54
CA PHE A 128 -13.47 2.74 8.64
C PHE A 128 -12.88 3.59 7.50
N ALA A 129 -11.81 4.35 7.79
CA ALA A 129 -11.19 5.26 6.83
C ALA A 129 -10.39 4.57 5.71
N ALA A 130 -10.02 3.29 5.88
CA ALA A 130 -9.18 2.59 4.90
C ALA A 130 -9.94 2.18 3.63
N ALA A 131 -11.28 2.04 3.72
CA ALA A 131 -12.11 1.50 2.65
C ALA A 131 -12.31 2.47 1.47
N GLU A 132 -12.35 3.79 1.69
CA GLU A 132 -12.47 4.76 0.59
C GLU A 132 -11.15 4.91 -0.19
N GLY A 133 -10.01 4.90 0.52
CA GLY A 133 -8.69 4.90 -0.13
C GLY A 133 -8.46 3.67 -1.01
N ALA A 134 -8.92 2.51 -0.55
CA ALA A 134 -8.91 1.25 -1.29
C ALA A 134 -9.60 1.34 -2.66
N ILE A 135 -10.81 1.92 -2.66
CA ILE A 135 -11.62 2.10 -3.86
C ILE A 135 -10.95 3.08 -4.80
N GLY A 136 -10.38 4.17 -4.27
CA GLY A 136 -9.61 5.12 -5.06
C GLY A 136 -8.46 4.46 -5.83
N ILE A 137 -7.69 3.61 -5.14
CA ILE A 137 -6.58 2.85 -5.74
C ILE A 137 -7.10 1.92 -6.85
N ALA A 138 -8.09 1.08 -6.55
CA ALA A 138 -8.62 0.12 -7.51
C ALA A 138 -9.26 0.80 -8.73
N ARG A 139 -10.03 1.88 -8.52
CA ARG A 139 -10.62 2.67 -9.62
C ARG A 139 -9.57 3.24 -10.54
N THR A 140 -8.46 3.72 -9.97
CA THR A 140 -7.36 4.29 -10.75
C THR A 140 -6.60 3.21 -11.49
N ALA A 141 -6.26 2.10 -10.82
CA ALA A 141 -5.61 0.95 -11.44
C ALA A 141 -6.44 0.40 -12.61
N ASN A 142 -7.77 0.33 -12.46
CA ASN A 142 -8.68 -0.18 -13.49
C ASN A 142 -8.72 0.66 -14.78
N LYS A 143 -8.20 1.89 -14.80
CA LYS A 143 -8.03 2.66 -16.04
C LYS A 143 -6.93 2.12 -16.95
N ALA A 144 -5.93 1.45 -16.36
CA ALA A 144 -4.79 0.86 -17.06
C ALA A 144 -4.91 -0.66 -17.24
N ARG A 145 -5.98 -1.26 -16.72
CA ARG A 145 -6.19 -2.72 -16.76
C ARG A 145 -7.30 -3.09 -17.73
N SER A 146 -7.15 -4.26 -18.34
CA SER A 146 -8.18 -4.91 -19.15
C SER A 146 -9.22 -5.62 -18.28
N LYS A 147 -8.78 -6.29 -17.20
CA LYS A 147 -9.67 -6.88 -16.20
C LYS A 147 -9.70 -6.02 -14.93
N PRO A 148 -10.89 -5.55 -14.51
CA PRO A 148 -11.00 -4.79 -13.27
C PRO A 148 -10.53 -5.63 -12.07
N LEU A 149 -9.67 -5.02 -11.25
CA LEU A 149 -9.20 -5.57 -10.00
C LEU A 149 -10.38 -5.77 -9.04
N ARG A 150 -10.55 -7.00 -8.53
CA ARG A 150 -11.56 -7.30 -7.51
C ARG A 150 -11.06 -6.80 -6.16
N VAL A 151 -11.92 -6.13 -5.40
CA VAL A 151 -11.58 -5.62 -4.07
C VAL A 151 -12.43 -6.31 -3.03
N ILE A 152 -11.79 -6.82 -1.99
CA ILE A 152 -12.48 -7.38 -0.83
C ILE A 152 -12.01 -6.72 0.47
N LEU A 153 -12.88 -6.74 1.48
CA LEU A 153 -12.53 -6.44 2.87
C LEU A 153 -12.64 -7.72 3.69
N ASN A 154 -11.71 -7.93 4.61
CA ASN A 154 -11.66 -9.08 5.52
C ASN A 154 -10.92 -8.68 6.82
N GLY A 155 -10.90 -9.54 7.84
CA GLY A 155 -10.22 -9.30 9.12
C GLY A 155 -11.06 -8.55 10.18
N LEU A 156 -12.31 -8.23 9.85
CA LEU A 156 -13.27 -7.58 10.73
C LEU A 156 -14.16 -8.64 11.40
N GLY A 157 -14.74 -8.34 12.55
CA GLY A 157 -15.85 -9.14 13.09
C GLY A 157 -17.10 -9.02 12.22
N LYS A 158 -17.99 -10.02 12.29
CA LYS A 158 -19.21 -10.08 11.45
C LYS A 158 -20.11 -8.84 11.59
N ASP A 159 -20.30 -8.35 12.82
CA ASP A 159 -21.09 -7.13 13.07
C ASP A 159 -20.46 -5.89 12.45
N ALA A 160 -19.14 -5.73 12.60
CA ALA A 160 -18.41 -4.60 12.03
C ALA A 160 -18.44 -4.64 10.50
N ALA A 161 -18.24 -5.81 9.90
CA ALA A 161 -18.34 -6.00 8.46
C ALA A 161 -19.74 -5.65 7.93
N TYR A 162 -20.81 -6.06 8.62
CA TYR A 162 -22.18 -5.70 8.24
C TYR A 162 -22.41 -4.18 8.27
N ILE A 163 -22.02 -3.52 9.38
CA ILE A 163 -22.16 -2.07 9.55
C ILE A 163 -21.35 -1.30 8.50
N ILE A 164 -20.07 -1.66 8.31
CA ILE A 164 -19.19 -1.04 7.32
C ILE A 164 -19.77 -1.20 5.91
N SER A 165 -20.28 -2.38 5.58
CA SER A 165 -20.90 -2.64 4.27
C SER A 165 -22.11 -1.75 4.05
N ARG A 166 -22.98 -1.64 5.06
CA ARG A 166 -24.17 -0.81 4.99
C ARG A 166 -23.85 0.67 4.84
N ILE A 167 -22.90 1.19 5.62
CA ILE A 167 -22.53 2.61 5.60
C ILE A 167 -21.89 2.99 4.26
N ASN A 168 -20.99 2.14 3.74
CA ASN A 168 -20.26 2.46 2.52
C ASN A 168 -20.96 1.98 1.24
N GLY A 169 -22.04 1.20 1.35
CA GLY A 169 -22.76 0.65 0.20
C GLY A 169 -22.07 -0.56 -0.45
N PHE A 170 -21.28 -1.32 0.30
CA PHE A 170 -20.63 -2.54 -0.19
C PHE A 170 -21.58 -3.73 -0.22
N THR A 171 -21.14 -4.83 -0.82
CA THR A 171 -21.81 -6.12 -0.68
C THR A 171 -21.28 -6.83 0.56
N TYR A 172 -22.15 -7.01 1.56
CA TYR A 172 -21.84 -7.85 2.70
C TYR A 172 -21.97 -9.32 2.32
N VAL A 173 -20.93 -10.10 2.61
CA VAL A 173 -20.91 -11.55 2.38
C VAL A 173 -20.75 -12.24 3.74
N GLU A 174 -21.85 -12.82 4.21
CA GLU A 174 -21.89 -13.58 5.44
C GLU A 174 -21.42 -15.00 5.19
N THR A 175 -20.45 -15.42 5.98
CA THR A 175 -19.91 -16.78 5.94
C THR A 175 -20.26 -17.55 7.19
N ASP A 176 -20.30 -18.87 7.05
CA ASP A 176 -20.29 -19.82 8.15
C ASP A 176 -19.09 -20.75 7.98
N TYR A 177 -18.27 -20.87 9.02
CA TYR A 177 -17.02 -21.63 8.99
C TYR A 177 -17.12 -22.79 9.96
N ASP A 178 -17.06 -24.00 9.44
CA ASP A 178 -17.04 -25.20 10.24
C ASP A 178 -15.61 -25.45 10.77
N PHE A 179 -15.42 -25.22 12.07
CA PHE A 179 -14.12 -25.40 12.72
C PHE A 179 -13.66 -26.86 12.80
N TYR A 180 -14.59 -27.83 12.70
CA TYR A 180 -14.24 -29.24 12.71
C TYR A 180 -13.69 -29.72 11.36
N THR A 181 -14.30 -29.27 10.27
CA THR A 181 -13.92 -29.70 8.90
C THR A 181 -13.01 -28.72 8.17
N GLY A 182 -12.98 -27.45 8.59
CA GLY A 182 -12.29 -26.36 7.90
C GLY A 182 -13.02 -25.84 6.66
N GLU A 183 -14.29 -26.18 6.48
CA GLU A 183 -15.11 -25.78 5.34
C GLU A 183 -15.73 -24.38 5.56
N LEU A 184 -15.64 -23.50 4.55
CA LEU A 184 -16.27 -22.18 4.56
C LEU A 184 -17.47 -22.16 3.61
N LYS A 185 -18.63 -21.74 4.10
CA LYS A 185 -19.87 -21.59 3.32
C LYS A 185 -20.31 -20.14 3.29
N VAL A 186 -20.75 -19.65 2.13
CA VAL A 186 -21.45 -18.36 2.05
C VAL A 186 -22.92 -18.60 2.36
N VAL A 187 -23.42 -17.98 3.43
CA VAL A 187 -24.80 -18.17 3.90
C VAL A 187 -25.74 -17.06 3.43
N ARG A 188 -25.20 -15.85 3.19
CA ARG A 188 -25.99 -14.70 2.76
C ARG A 188 -25.12 -13.66 2.04
N GLU A 189 -25.66 -13.07 0.97
CA GLU A 189 -25.07 -11.91 0.30
C GLU A 189 -26.08 -10.77 0.26
N VAL A 190 -25.69 -9.58 0.71
CA VAL A 190 -26.55 -8.38 0.73
C VAL A 190 -25.80 -7.21 0.11
N SER A 191 -26.26 -6.74 -1.05
CA SER A 191 -25.76 -5.50 -1.65
C SER A 191 -26.48 -4.29 -1.07
N PHE A 192 -25.75 -3.36 -0.46
CA PHE A 192 -26.33 -2.13 0.11
C PHE A 192 -26.36 -0.93 -0.84
N SER A 193 -25.84 -1.08 -2.06
CA SER A 193 -25.96 -0.06 -3.11
C SER A 193 -26.11 -0.69 -4.51
N SER A 194 -26.31 0.15 -5.51
CA SER A 194 -26.27 -0.20 -6.93
C SER A 194 -25.21 0.65 -7.62
N GLY A 195 -23.97 0.15 -7.76
CA GLY A 195 -22.89 0.90 -8.38
C GLY A 195 -21.51 0.24 -8.28
N GLU A 196 -20.44 1.02 -8.35
CA GLU A 196 -19.08 0.48 -8.18
C GLU A 196 -18.83 0.01 -6.75
N LYS A 197 -19.40 0.68 -5.75
CA LYS A 197 -19.23 0.33 -4.33
C LYS A 197 -19.78 -1.05 -4.01
N SER A 198 -20.89 -1.47 -4.63
CA SER A 198 -21.44 -2.82 -4.44
C SER A 198 -20.55 -3.93 -5.04
N LYS A 199 -19.56 -3.61 -5.88
CA LYS A 199 -18.58 -4.60 -6.37
C LYS A 199 -17.54 -4.98 -5.31
N VAL A 200 -17.41 -4.18 -4.25
CA VAL A 200 -16.55 -4.49 -3.12
C VAL A 200 -17.27 -5.50 -2.23
N ARG A 201 -16.66 -6.67 -2.02
CA ARG A 201 -17.19 -7.71 -1.13
C ARG A 201 -16.58 -7.57 0.26
N CYS A 202 -17.40 -7.47 1.30
CA CYS A 202 -16.95 -7.27 2.66
C CYS A 202 -17.33 -8.48 3.51
N TYR A 203 -16.30 -9.15 4.00
CA TYR A 203 -16.37 -10.34 4.83
C TYR A 203 -16.09 -9.97 6.28
N GLY A 204 -16.87 -10.56 7.19
CA GLY A 204 -16.55 -10.59 8.60
C GLY A 204 -16.24 -12.02 9.03
N ALA A 205 -15.30 -12.18 9.94
CA ALA A 205 -14.86 -13.47 10.47
C ALA A 205 -14.96 -13.47 11.99
N ASN A 206 -15.36 -14.61 12.55
CA ASN A 206 -15.37 -14.84 14.00
C ASN A 206 -13.99 -15.26 14.51
N ASP A 207 -13.10 -15.74 13.62
CA ASP A 207 -11.76 -16.19 13.94
C ASP A 207 -10.78 -15.99 12.76
N VAL A 208 -9.48 -16.04 13.05
CA VAL A 208 -8.40 -15.97 12.05
C VAL A 208 -8.53 -17.08 11.00
N LEU A 209 -8.92 -18.31 11.37
CA LEU A 209 -9.07 -19.42 10.43
C LEU A 209 -10.17 -19.17 9.40
N GLU A 210 -11.32 -18.65 9.83
CA GLU A 210 -12.39 -18.22 8.92
C GLU A 210 -11.89 -17.11 7.99
N GLY A 211 -11.17 -16.11 8.53
CA GLY A 211 -10.56 -15.07 7.72
C GLY A 211 -9.57 -15.62 6.68
N VAL A 212 -8.75 -16.61 7.03
CA VAL A 212 -7.84 -17.29 6.09
C VAL A 212 -8.62 -18.08 5.05
N ALA A 213 -9.72 -18.74 5.42
CA ALA A 213 -10.57 -19.46 4.49
C ALA A 213 -11.22 -18.49 3.46
N VAL A 214 -11.60 -17.29 3.89
CA VAL A 214 -12.08 -16.22 2.98
C VAL A 214 -10.99 -15.83 1.99
N MET A 215 -9.74 -15.66 2.44
CA MET A 215 -8.61 -15.33 1.54
C MET A 215 -8.42 -16.41 0.46
N LYS A 216 -8.58 -17.70 0.84
CA LYS A 216 -8.52 -18.84 -0.09
C LYS A 216 -9.70 -18.85 -1.06
N LEU A 217 -10.92 -18.65 -0.56
CA LEU A 217 -12.15 -18.59 -1.36
C LEU A 217 -12.04 -17.53 -2.46
N GLU A 218 -11.56 -16.34 -2.09
CA GLU A 218 -11.43 -15.20 -2.99
C GLU A 218 -10.16 -15.24 -3.86
N LYS A 219 -9.25 -16.18 -3.59
CA LYS A 219 -7.94 -16.30 -4.24
C LYS A 219 -7.17 -14.98 -4.18
N VAL A 220 -6.99 -14.46 -2.97
CA VAL A 220 -6.34 -13.17 -2.77
C VAL A 220 -4.88 -13.22 -3.21
N ASP A 221 -4.51 -12.31 -4.11
CA ASP A 221 -3.14 -12.17 -4.64
C ASP A 221 -2.33 -11.12 -3.87
N VAL A 222 -2.98 -10.01 -3.52
CA VAL A 222 -2.35 -8.90 -2.81
C VAL A 222 -3.23 -8.49 -1.63
N SER A 223 -2.62 -8.18 -0.49
CA SER A 223 -3.34 -7.52 0.61
C SER A 223 -2.61 -6.34 1.21
N ILE A 224 -3.38 -5.37 1.71
CA ILE A 224 -2.91 -4.34 2.63
C ILE A 224 -3.59 -4.56 3.97
N THR A 225 -2.81 -4.69 5.05
CA THR A 225 -3.35 -4.72 6.40
C THR A 225 -3.44 -3.30 6.96
N GLY A 226 -4.64 -2.88 7.36
CA GLY A 226 -4.84 -1.71 8.21
C GLY A 226 -4.38 -1.95 9.64
N ASN A 227 -4.41 -0.92 10.49
CA ASN A 227 -4.10 -1.08 11.92
C ASN A 227 -5.00 -2.18 12.52
N SER A 228 -4.37 -3.24 13.03
CA SER A 228 -5.07 -4.38 13.61
C SER A 228 -5.82 -4.00 14.90
N THR A 229 -6.74 -4.88 15.28
CA THR A 229 -7.47 -4.93 16.55
C THR A 229 -6.69 -4.30 17.72
N ASN A 230 -7.31 -3.31 18.36
CA ASN A 230 -6.87 -2.63 19.60
C ASN A 230 -6.25 -3.60 20.64
N PRO A 231 -5.24 -3.25 21.46
CA PRO A 231 -4.25 -2.17 21.39
C PRO A 231 -2.93 -2.61 20.71
N VAL A 232 -2.86 -3.85 20.21
CA VAL A 232 -1.66 -4.42 19.59
C VAL A 232 -1.72 -4.32 18.07
N ARG A 233 -1.26 -3.19 17.51
CA ARG A 233 -1.35 -2.87 16.07
C ARG A 233 -0.30 -3.61 15.22
N PHE A 234 -0.14 -4.91 15.43
CA PHE A 234 0.71 -5.79 14.63
C PHE A 234 0.12 -6.07 13.23
N GLN A 235 0.85 -6.83 12.42
CA GLN A 235 0.28 -7.37 11.17
C GLN A 235 -1.00 -8.15 11.49
N HIS A 236 -2.01 -8.05 10.65
CA HIS A 236 -3.23 -8.84 10.81
C HIS A 236 -2.90 -10.33 10.72
N LEU A 237 -3.29 -11.14 11.72
CA LEU A 237 -2.93 -12.55 11.81
C LEU A 237 -3.35 -13.36 10.58
N VAL A 238 -4.49 -13.03 9.98
CA VAL A 238 -4.95 -13.60 8.69
C VAL A 238 -3.88 -13.46 7.60
N ALA A 239 -3.20 -12.31 7.49
CA ALA A 239 -2.18 -12.09 6.47
C ALA A 239 -0.98 -13.03 6.66
N GLY A 240 -0.49 -13.16 7.90
CA GLY A 240 0.63 -14.04 8.23
C GLY A 240 0.31 -15.50 7.99
N THR A 241 -0.84 -15.97 8.50
CA THR A 241 -1.29 -17.36 8.34
C THR A 241 -1.58 -17.69 6.88
N TYR A 242 -2.22 -16.79 6.13
CA TYR A 242 -2.48 -16.98 4.70
C TYR A 242 -1.18 -16.98 3.90
N LYS A 243 -0.19 -16.14 4.25
CA LYS A 243 1.12 -16.14 3.56
C LYS A 243 1.85 -17.46 3.71
N LYS A 244 1.88 -18.02 4.92
CA LYS A 244 2.45 -19.35 5.15
C LYS A 244 1.76 -20.40 4.28
N TRP A 245 0.43 -20.44 4.31
CA TRP A 245 -0.35 -21.35 3.46
C TRP A 245 -0.04 -21.16 1.97
N ALA A 246 0.03 -19.90 1.50
CA ALA A 246 0.31 -19.59 0.11
C ALA A 246 1.68 -20.12 -0.33
N MET A 247 2.72 -19.91 0.49
CA MET A 247 4.06 -20.45 0.24
C MET A 247 4.07 -21.98 0.19
N GLU A 248 3.42 -22.64 1.14
CA GLU A 248 3.32 -24.10 1.22
C GLU A 248 2.53 -24.72 0.04
N ASN A 249 1.68 -23.92 -0.63
CA ASN A 249 0.82 -24.37 -1.72
C ASN A 249 1.21 -23.78 -3.08
N GLY A 250 2.38 -23.12 -3.19
CA GLY A 250 2.85 -22.52 -4.43
C GLY A 250 1.98 -21.37 -4.96
N VAL A 251 1.17 -20.75 -4.10
CA VAL A 251 0.33 -19.59 -4.44
C VAL A 251 1.16 -18.33 -4.26
N LYS A 252 1.23 -17.51 -5.30
CA LYS A 252 1.89 -16.21 -5.23
C LYS A 252 1.00 -15.24 -4.44
N TYR A 253 1.50 -14.77 -3.30
CA TYR A 253 0.79 -13.83 -2.45
C TYR A 253 1.73 -12.74 -1.94
N PHE A 254 1.30 -11.49 -2.06
CA PHE A 254 1.98 -10.34 -1.50
C PHE A 254 1.13 -9.65 -0.44
N SER A 255 1.76 -9.23 0.65
CA SER A 255 1.06 -8.60 1.77
C SER A 255 1.86 -7.43 2.27
N VAL A 256 1.16 -6.41 2.75
CA VAL A 256 1.70 -5.09 3.00
C VAL A 256 1.10 -4.54 4.29
N ALA A 257 1.95 -4.07 5.20
CA ALA A 257 1.54 -3.57 6.52
C ALA A 257 1.36 -2.03 6.56
N SER A 258 0.17 -1.50 6.85
CA SER A 258 0.03 -0.06 7.12
C SER A 258 0.82 0.34 8.37
N GLY A 259 2.00 0.95 8.20
CA GLY A 259 3.01 1.11 9.25
C GLY A 259 2.64 2.06 10.42
N GLY A 260 1.51 2.77 10.34
CA GLY A 260 1.10 3.76 11.35
C GLY A 260 0.80 3.15 12.72
N GLY A 261 0.59 1.84 12.78
CA GLY A 261 0.19 1.15 14.00
C GLY A 261 1.32 0.49 14.75
N THR A 262 2.12 -0.31 14.05
CA THR A 262 2.98 -1.32 14.68
C THR A 262 3.99 -0.66 15.62
N GLY A 263 4.49 0.52 15.25
CA GLY A 263 5.47 1.24 16.07
C GLY A 263 4.99 2.10 17.22
N ARG A 264 3.71 2.44 17.27
CA ARG A 264 3.12 3.18 18.40
C ARG A 264 2.57 2.24 19.48
N THR A 265 2.54 0.94 19.18
CA THR A 265 1.88 -0.09 19.97
C THR A 265 2.69 -0.49 21.19
N LEU A 266 4.00 -0.68 21.01
CA LEU A 266 4.95 -1.02 22.07
C LEU A 266 6.01 0.08 22.16
N HIS A 267 5.59 1.32 22.46
CA HIS A 267 6.56 2.37 22.71
C HIS A 267 7.53 1.91 23.81
N PRO A 268 8.85 2.17 23.71
CA PRO A 268 9.83 1.90 24.75
C PRO A 268 9.39 2.19 26.17
N ASP A 269 8.75 3.34 26.34
CA ASP A 269 8.28 3.81 27.64
C ASP A 269 7.06 3.00 28.11
N ASN A 270 6.19 2.55 27.20
CA ASN A 270 5.03 1.73 27.53
C ASN A 270 5.42 0.31 27.97
N MET A 271 6.55 -0.20 27.47
CA MET A 271 7.01 -1.56 27.74
C MET A 271 8.12 -1.64 28.79
N GLY A 272 8.57 -0.50 29.35
CA GLY A 272 9.66 -0.44 30.33
C GLY A 272 10.99 -1.02 29.83
N ALA A 273 11.12 -1.23 28.52
CA ALA A 273 12.20 -1.99 27.90
C ALA A 273 13.22 -1.11 27.16
N GLY A 274 13.05 0.22 27.22
CA GLY A 274 13.95 1.18 26.57
C GLY A 274 14.02 1.00 25.05
N PRO A 275 15.01 1.62 24.37
CA PRO A 275 15.11 1.60 22.91
C PRO A 275 15.14 0.19 22.27
N ALA A 276 15.53 -0.85 23.02
CA ALA A 276 15.52 -2.23 22.56
C ALA A 276 14.12 -2.76 22.19
N SER A 277 13.05 -2.20 22.77
CA SER A 277 11.65 -2.54 22.45
C SER A 277 11.19 -2.13 21.05
N TYR A 278 11.83 -1.13 20.42
CA TYR A 278 11.64 -0.88 18.98
C TYR A 278 12.03 -2.11 18.17
N GLY A 279 13.04 -2.85 18.64
CA GLY A 279 13.42 -4.16 18.11
C GLY A 279 12.36 -5.23 18.35
N LEU A 280 11.60 -5.21 19.47
CA LEU A 280 10.50 -6.16 19.70
C LEU A 280 9.37 -5.94 18.70
N THR A 281 9.01 -4.69 18.41
CA THR A 281 8.03 -4.36 17.37
C THR A 281 8.47 -4.84 15.99
N ASP A 282 9.73 -4.55 15.60
CA ASP A 282 10.31 -5.04 14.34
C ASP A 282 10.34 -6.57 14.32
N SER A 283 10.71 -7.22 15.43
CA SER A 283 10.76 -8.69 15.58
C SER A 283 9.39 -9.36 15.45
N MET A 284 8.38 -8.83 16.13
CA MET A 284 7.00 -9.34 16.05
C MET A 284 6.44 -9.18 14.64
N GLY A 285 6.75 -8.07 13.99
CA GLY A 285 6.41 -7.92 12.59
C GLY A 285 7.12 -8.96 11.70
N ARG A 286 8.40 -9.28 11.97
CA ARG A 286 9.17 -10.29 11.20
C ARG A 286 8.66 -11.72 11.38
N MET A 287 7.87 -12.00 12.42
CA MET A 287 7.17 -13.29 12.54
C MET A 287 6.23 -13.55 11.35
N HIS A 288 5.88 -12.52 10.58
CA HIS A 288 5.08 -12.63 9.36
C HIS A 288 5.93 -12.61 8.07
N GLY A 289 7.25 -12.83 8.18
CA GLY A 289 8.18 -12.88 7.06
C GLY A 289 8.25 -11.58 6.26
N ASP A 290 8.31 -11.69 4.94
CA ASP A 290 8.25 -10.59 3.98
C ASP A 290 6.80 -10.13 3.68
N ALA A 291 5.78 -10.55 4.47
CA ALA A 291 4.44 -9.92 4.44
C ALA A 291 4.45 -8.45 4.93
N GLN A 292 5.64 -7.98 5.25
CA GLN A 292 5.97 -6.68 5.77
C GLN A 292 6.16 -5.68 4.63
N PHE A 293 5.47 -4.55 4.78
CA PHE A 293 5.37 -3.46 3.81
C PHE A 293 6.68 -3.12 3.11
N ALA A 294 6.90 -3.45 1.83
CA ALA A 294 8.02 -2.92 1.01
C ALA A 294 9.41 -2.87 1.71
N GLY A 295 9.68 -3.75 2.68
CA GLY A 295 10.83 -3.63 3.61
C GLY A 295 10.70 -2.61 4.76
N SER A 296 9.77 -1.64 4.75
CA SER A 296 9.61 -0.51 5.69
C SER A 296 9.03 -0.84 7.09
N SER A 297 8.97 -2.09 7.49
CA SER A 297 8.18 -2.54 8.64
C SER A 297 8.65 -2.14 10.03
N SER A 298 9.79 -1.47 10.17
CA SER A 298 10.26 -1.01 11.46
C SER A 298 9.68 0.37 11.77
N VAL A 299 9.38 0.63 13.04
CA VAL A 299 9.00 1.98 13.52
C VAL A 299 9.99 3.04 13.07
N PRO A 300 11.32 2.79 13.13
CA PRO A 300 12.28 3.71 12.55
C PRO A 300 12.05 3.95 11.06
N ALA A 301 11.86 2.93 10.24
CA ALA A 301 11.65 3.09 8.80
C ALA A 301 10.32 3.78 8.47
N HIS A 302 9.25 3.53 9.23
CA HIS A 302 7.94 4.14 9.01
C HIS A 302 7.86 5.58 9.56
N VAL A 303 8.42 5.85 10.74
CA VAL A 303 8.52 7.20 11.31
C VAL A 303 9.48 8.04 10.50
N GLU A 304 10.59 7.46 10.03
CA GLU A 304 11.42 8.08 9.02
C GLU A 304 10.57 8.32 7.78
N MET A 305 9.96 7.31 7.14
CA MET A 305 9.21 7.50 5.89
C MET A 305 8.08 8.56 5.98
N MET A 306 7.25 8.57 7.02
CA MET A 306 6.23 9.62 7.21
C MET A 306 6.84 10.96 7.64
N GLY A 307 7.97 10.98 8.36
CA GLY A 307 8.74 12.19 8.66
C GLY A 307 9.69 12.64 7.53
N LEU A 308 9.86 11.85 6.47
CA LEU A 308 10.89 11.98 5.44
C LEU A 308 10.31 12.26 4.06
N ILE A 309 9.28 11.51 3.66
CA ILE A 309 8.49 11.75 2.44
C ILE A 309 7.24 12.57 2.76
N GLY A 310 6.67 12.42 3.96
CA GLY A 310 5.49 13.20 4.37
C GLY A 310 4.17 12.68 3.80
N MET A 311 4.07 11.39 3.48
CA MET A 311 2.88 10.76 2.92
C MET A 311 2.63 9.39 3.56
N GLY A 312 1.36 9.04 3.79
CA GLY A 312 0.98 7.76 4.40
C GLY A 312 1.17 6.58 3.45
N ASN A 313 1.36 5.39 4.00
CA ASN A 313 1.60 4.16 3.22
C ASN A 313 0.50 3.87 2.17
N ASN A 314 -0.78 3.91 2.55
CA ASN A 314 -1.87 3.67 1.60
C ASN A 314 -1.95 4.79 0.55
N PRO A 315 -1.92 6.09 0.93
CA PRO A 315 -1.78 7.19 -0.02
C PRO A 315 -0.60 7.04 -0.97
N MET A 316 0.57 6.62 -0.50
CA MET A 316 1.74 6.39 -1.35
C MET A 316 1.45 5.37 -2.44
N VAL A 317 0.82 4.23 -2.11
CA VAL A 317 0.39 3.26 -3.13
C VAL A 317 -0.57 3.90 -4.14
N GLY A 318 -1.52 4.70 -3.66
CA GLY A 318 -2.44 5.45 -4.51
C GLY A 318 -1.74 6.45 -5.44
N ALA A 319 -0.75 7.20 -4.94
CA ALA A 319 0.03 8.14 -5.73
C ALA A 319 0.92 7.42 -6.76
N THR A 320 1.57 6.31 -6.39
CA THR A 320 2.31 5.47 -7.33
C THR A 320 1.42 4.99 -8.46
N VAL A 321 0.26 4.40 -8.14
CA VAL A 321 -0.70 3.92 -9.14
C VAL A 321 -1.20 5.06 -10.02
N ALA A 322 -1.58 6.20 -9.42
CA ALA A 322 -2.10 7.35 -10.17
C ALA A 322 -1.06 7.97 -11.11
N CYS A 323 0.18 8.17 -10.66
CA CYS A 323 1.25 8.68 -11.50
C CYS A 323 1.61 7.69 -12.61
N ALA A 324 1.65 6.39 -12.31
CA ALA A 324 1.93 5.34 -13.28
C ALA A 324 0.85 5.25 -14.38
N VAL A 325 -0.43 5.33 -14.00
CA VAL A 325 -1.54 5.38 -14.96
C VAL A 325 -1.46 6.66 -15.81
N ALA A 326 -1.14 7.82 -15.22
CA ALA A 326 -0.96 9.06 -15.96
C ALA A 326 0.18 8.97 -17.00
N VAL A 327 1.28 8.27 -16.67
CA VAL A 327 2.37 7.98 -17.62
C VAL A 327 1.87 7.13 -18.79
N GLU A 328 1.09 6.10 -18.53
CA GLU A 328 0.51 5.28 -19.60
C GLU A 328 -0.48 6.10 -20.46
N GLU A 329 -1.37 6.87 -19.85
CA GLU A 329 -2.36 7.70 -20.56
C GLU A 329 -1.69 8.78 -21.41
N ALA A 330 -0.59 9.39 -20.96
CA ALA A 330 0.17 10.38 -21.73
C ALA A 330 0.90 9.78 -22.95
N ASN A 331 0.99 8.45 -23.05
CA ASN A 331 1.60 7.73 -24.16
C ASN A 331 0.57 7.06 -25.10
N LYS A 332 -0.73 7.21 -24.82
CA LYS A 332 -1.84 6.78 -25.68
C LYS A 332 -2.14 7.86 -26.74
#